data_AF-A0A2D5C830-F1
#
_entry.id   AF-A0A2D5C830-F1
#
_cell.length_a   1.000
_cell.length_b   1.000
_cell.length_c   1.000
_cell.angle_alpha   90.00
_cell.angle_beta   90.00
_cell.angle_gamma   90.00
#
_symmetry.space_group_name_H-M   'P 1'
#
loop_
_entity.id
_entity.type
_entity.pdbx_description
1 polymer ?
#
loop_
_entity_poly.entity_id
_entity_poly.type
_entity_poly.pdbx_seq_one_letter_code
_entity_poly.pdbx_strand_id
1 'polypeptide(L)'
;MSDVLDKKIEKVLDSADRMFIATSVGGNSSGASVFFSRDGEDLVFFTFHPTRKAEQIRLNPRVHVVIWPKGQEGIEGLQIDGECYKIKNEDEKEKAYNLVLETTDAFKEFMEDDFLIKNDVVGYYRVKPTTIKYVNFFQEEKFEWKTIPSNKTSAVKMALKLGLKRIGLWLRTIRAPFLTATFAPIFIGAAVAWSDLKESGLDSAWSWKMFWLVLAGASLAQVATNSSNDYFDHTSNADEINKVASPFNGGSRVIQVGLMTPGQVLITALMSIAGTVAIGLYLNQQVSGGYFANTPILWSGVLGTFLALGYTGDPVRLGYKGFGEIAIALGFGPVMVMGAHYVLTSPIHNNILTNWNWVEALVASLPIAILVMLIVWINQFQDAPSDAAVGKNTWVVRTAEQGEWMKLEKPMRLYKQFMIEAFIAVASIGVLSFFTNIGTAYAFIALAPLALVWKAFKMADEWMIKWNSPEADRQKVPYELLLVNVSTIGIHFLTGLLLATAYIL
;
A
#
# COMPACT_ATOMS: atom_id res chain seq x y z
N MET A 1 -3.86 41.93 33.62
CA MET A 1 -3.39 41.82 32.23
C MET A 1 -3.98 40.61 31.52
N SER A 2 -4.07 39.41 32.14
CA SER A 2 -4.72 38.24 31.53
C SER A 2 -6.20 38.50 31.17
N ASP A 3 -6.99 39.09 32.07
CA ASP A 3 -8.43 39.31 31.82
C ASP A 3 -8.75 40.20 30.62
N VAL A 4 -7.84 41.12 30.25
CA VAL A 4 -8.05 41.99 29.08
C VAL A 4 -7.76 41.23 27.79
N LEU A 5 -6.65 40.48 27.75
CA LEU A 5 -6.31 39.64 26.62
C LEU A 5 -7.33 38.52 26.43
N ASP A 6 -7.81 37.91 27.50
CA ASP A 6 -8.84 36.86 27.45
C ASP A 6 -10.14 37.39 26.83
N LYS A 7 -10.59 38.60 27.21
CA LYS A 7 -11.75 39.25 26.58
C LYS A 7 -11.52 39.56 25.09
N LYS A 8 -10.31 39.98 24.70
CA LYS A 8 -9.97 40.20 23.28
C LYS A 8 -10.05 38.89 22.49
N ILE A 9 -9.52 37.80 23.06
CA ILE A 9 -9.57 36.46 22.45
C ILE A 9 -11.02 35.98 22.31
N GLU A 10 -11.81 36.04 23.38
CA GLU A 10 -13.23 35.65 23.37
C GLU A 10 -14.01 36.43 22.31
N LYS A 11 -13.82 37.75 22.22
CA LYS A 11 -14.47 38.59 21.21
C LYS A 11 -14.18 38.13 19.77
N VAL A 12 -12.93 37.78 19.47
CA VAL A 12 -12.58 37.27 18.12
C VAL A 12 -13.22 35.91 17.88
N LEU A 13 -13.17 35.01 18.86
CA LEU A 13 -13.75 33.68 18.75
C LEU A 13 -15.28 33.71 18.58
N ASP A 14 -15.98 34.61 19.26
CA ASP A 14 -17.44 34.76 19.19
C ASP A 14 -17.92 35.43 17.90
N SER A 15 -17.04 36.15 17.20
CA SER A 15 -17.37 36.83 15.95
C SER A 15 -16.97 36.05 14.68
N ALA A 16 -16.47 34.82 14.85
CA ALA A 16 -16.01 33.96 13.78
C ALA A 16 -16.74 32.61 13.80
N ASP A 17 -17.15 32.14 12.62
CA ASP A 17 -17.76 30.81 12.42
C ASP A 17 -16.81 29.84 11.69
N ARG A 18 -15.66 30.35 11.23
CA ARG A 18 -14.67 29.60 10.45
C ARG A 18 -13.27 29.82 10.98
N MET A 19 -12.47 28.77 10.89
CA MET A 19 -11.04 28.82 11.13
C MET A 19 -10.28 28.25 9.93
N PHE A 20 -9.08 28.78 9.67
CA PHE A 20 -8.14 28.17 8.76
C PHE A 20 -7.18 27.27 9.55
N ILE A 21 -7.20 25.97 9.29
CA ILE A 21 -6.31 25.00 9.94
C ILE A 21 -5.21 24.54 8.99
N ALA A 22 -3.97 24.67 9.44
CA ALA A 22 -2.76 24.20 8.77
C ALA A 22 -2.20 22.95 9.45
N THR A 23 -1.83 21.98 8.62
CA THR A 23 -1.29 20.66 9.00
C THR A 23 -0.04 20.39 8.17
N SER A 24 0.88 19.56 8.67
CA SER A 24 2.07 19.18 7.91
C SER A 24 2.66 17.86 8.38
N VAL A 25 3.05 17.03 7.42
CA VAL A 25 3.80 15.79 7.64
C VAL A 25 5.01 15.78 6.72
N GLY A 26 6.21 15.62 7.28
CA GLY A 26 7.43 15.42 6.48
C GLY A 26 7.73 16.55 5.49
N GLY A 27 7.33 17.79 5.79
CA GLY A 27 7.46 18.94 4.89
C GLY A 27 6.31 19.11 3.90
N ASN A 28 5.34 18.18 3.86
CA ASN A 28 4.16 18.26 3.00
C ASN A 28 3.01 18.94 3.76
N SER A 29 2.86 20.26 3.60
CA SER A 29 1.84 21.04 4.30
C SER A 29 0.46 20.95 3.62
N SER A 30 -0.60 21.19 4.38
CA SER A 30 -1.97 21.34 3.89
C SER A 30 -2.70 22.39 4.70
N GLY A 31 -3.54 23.19 4.05
CA GLY A 31 -4.41 24.17 4.71
C GLY A 31 -5.87 23.97 4.28
N ALA A 32 -6.81 24.23 5.18
CA ALA A 32 -8.23 24.24 4.84
C ALA A 32 -9.00 25.17 5.77
N SER A 33 -10.02 25.83 5.24
CA SER A 33 -11.05 26.48 6.05
C SER A 33 -12.06 25.43 6.51
N VAL A 34 -12.41 25.47 7.79
CA VAL A 34 -13.44 24.60 8.40
C VAL A 34 -14.34 25.45 9.28
N PHE A 35 -15.61 25.05 9.38
CA PHE A 35 -16.47 25.57 10.44
C PHE A 35 -16.00 25.00 11.77
N PHE A 36 -16.05 25.81 12.82
CA PHE A 36 -15.65 25.38 14.15
C PHE A 36 -16.60 25.94 15.20
N SER A 37 -16.66 25.25 16.34
CA SER A 37 -17.34 25.69 17.54
C SER A 37 -16.40 25.58 18.74
N ARG A 38 -16.81 26.12 19.88
CA ARG A 38 -15.99 26.22 21.09
C ARG A 38 -16.47 25.25 22.14
N ASP A 39 -15.52 24.61 22.82
CA ASP A 39 -15.79 23.84 24.03
C ASP A 39 -14.80 24.29 25.12
N GLY A 40 -15.18 25.35 25.84
CA GLY A 40 -14.24 26.09 26.70
C GLY A 40 -13.16 26.78 25.86
N GLU A 41 -11.89 26.47 26.13
CA GLU A 41 -10.75 26.95 25.33
C GLU A 41 -10.45 26.07 24.11
N ASP A 42 -11.03 24.87 24.02
CA ASP A 42 -10.79 23.97 22.90
C ASP A 42 -11.65 24.37 21.69
N LEU A 43 -11.13 24.08 20.49
CA LEU A 43 -11.86 24.27 19.24
C LEU A 43 -12.30 22.92 18.70
N VAL A 44 -13.57 22.79 18.34
CA VAL A 44 -14.17 21.56 17.82
C VAL A 44 -14.64 21.78 16.39
N PHE A 45 -14.36 20.84 15.50
CA PHE A 45 -14.77 20.93 14.10
C PHE A 45 -15.08 19.57 13.48
N PHE A 46 -15.84 19.60 12.39
CA PHE A 46 -16.15 18.45 11.55
C PHE A 46 -15.29 18.42 10.28
N THR A 47 -14.83 17.24 9.89
CA THR A 47 -14.28 16.98 8.56
C THR A 47 -14.42 15.50 8.21
N PHE A 48 -14.57 15.21 6.91
CA PHE A 48 -14.54 13.84 6.42
C PHE A 48 -13.19 13.14 6.67
N HIS A 49 -13.26 11.82 6.82
CA HIS A 49 -12.15 10.89 6.96
C HIS A 49 -12.26 9.76 5.92
N PRO A 50 -11.18 9.37 5.24
CA PRO A 50 -9.89 10.04 5.20
C PRO A 50 -9.93 11.31 4.32
N THR A 51 -9.30 12.37 4.81
CA THR A 51 -8.90 13.54 4.01
C THR A 51 -7.45 13.87 4.31
N ARG A 52 -6.79 14.66 3.47
CA ARG A 52 -5.39 15.06 3.69
C ARG A 52 -5.15 15.64 5.09
N LYS A 53 -5.98 16.59 5.53
CA LYS A 53 -5.90 17.16 6.89
C LYS A 53 -6.12 16.11 7.98
N ALA A 54 -7.13 15.26 7.85
CA ALA A 54 -7.46 14.21 8.81
C ALA A 54 -6.32 13.20 8.98
N GLU A 55 -5.72 12.77 7.87
CA GLU A 55 -4.60 11.84 7.85
C GLU A 55 -3.31 12.48 8.38
N GLN A 56 -3.05 13.74 8.03
CA GLN A 56 -1.91 14.48 8.58
C GLN A 56 -2.03 14.65 10.09
N ILE A 57 -3.21 15.03 10.62
CA ILE A 57 -3.48 15.12 12.07
C ILE A 57 -3.23 13.78 12.77
N ARG A 58 -3.66 12.66 12.16
CA ARG A 58 -3.46 11.30 12.70
C ARG A 58 -1.98 10.97 12.90
N LEU A 59 -1.11 11.47 12.02
CA LEU A 59 0.33 11.20 12.05
C LEU A 59 1.10 12.23 12.87
N ASN A 60 0.82 13.52 12.66
CA ASN A 60 1.39 14.65 13.38
C ASN A 60 0.25 15.51 13.95
N PRO A 61 -0.01 15.45 15.26
CA PRO A 61 -1.12 16.18 15.86
C PRO A 61 -0.86 17.69 15.94
N ARG A 62 0.35 18.19 15.70
CA ARG A 62 0.60 19.63 15.74
C ARG A 62 -0.10 20.33 14.58
N VAL A 63 -0.87 21.36 14.92
CA VAL A 63 -1.59 22.20 13.97
C VAL A 63 -1.33 23.67 14.28
N HIS A 64 -1.45 24.49 13.25
CA HIS A 64 -1.53 25.93 13.39
C HIS A 64 -2.90 26.39 12.88
N VAL A 65 -3.58 27.24 13.62
CA VAL A 65 -4.93 27.71 13.32
C VAL A 65 -4.92 29.23 13.25
N VAL A 66 -5.61 29.78 12.25
CA VAL A 66 -5.87 31.21 12.15
C VAL A 66 -7.36 31.47 12.12
N ILE A 67 -7.80 32.45 12.91
CA ILE A 67 -9.21 32.85 13.04
C ILE A 67 -9.29 34.36 12.87
N TRP A 68 -10.22 34.82 12.05
CA TRP A 68 -10.50 36.23 11.85
C TRP A 68 -11.97 36.52 12.14
N PRO A 69 -12.31 37.65 12.76
CA PRO A 69 -13.66 38.19 12.73
C PRO A 69 -14.10 38.41 11.28
N LYS A 70 -15.40 38.26 11.01
CA LYS A 70 -15.96 38.51 9.67
C LYS A 70 -15.60 39.93 9.19
N GLY A 71 -14.94 40.03 8.04
CA GLY A 71 -14.56 41.32 7.42
C GLY A 71 -13.31 41.99 8.02
N GLN A 72 -12.55 41.29 8.87
CA GLN A 72 -11.28 41.75 9.46
C GLN A 72 -10.10 40.85 9.03
N GLU A 73 -10.22 40.15 7.90
CA GLU A 73 -9.22 39.20 7.42
C GLU A 73 -7.85 39.89 7.24
N GLY A 74 -6.84 39.37 7.95
CA GLY A 74 -5.49 39.92 7.94
C GLY A 74 -5.28 41.18 8.79
N ILE A 75 -6.29 41.67 9.51
CA ILE A 75 -6.24 42.90 10.30
C ILE A 75 -6.28 42.61 11.81
N GLU A 76 -7.37 41.99 12.28
CA GLU A 76 -7.57 41.55 13.66
C GLU A 76 -7.83 40.04 13.63
N GLY A 77 -7.17 39.28 14.51
CA GLY A 77 -7.38 37.83 14.53
C GLY A 77 -6.56 37.09 15.57
N LEU A 78 -6.72 35.77 15.56
CA LEU A 78 -5.98 34.85 16.40
C LEU A 78 -5.08 33.96 15.55
N GLN A 79 -3.86 33.76 16.03
CA GLN A 79 -2.93 32.74 15.56
C GLN A 79 -2.72 31.75 16.72
N ILE A 80 -3.08 30.50 16.51
CA ILE A 80 -3.16 29.48 17.56
C ILE A 80 -2.26 28.31 17.19
N ASP A 81 -1.30 28.00 18.05
CA ASP A 81 -0.57 26.75 18.00
C ASP A 81 -1.24 25.74 18.92
N GLY A 82 -1.50 24.53 18.42
CA GLY A 82 -2.21 23.52 19.20
C GLY A 82 -1.92 22.09 18.80
N GLU A 83 -2.45 21.17 19.59
CA GLU A 83 -2.49 19.75 19.25
C GLU A 83 -3.93 19.36 18.87
N CYS A 84 -4.08 18.73 17.72
CA CYS A 84 -5.36 18.28 17.19
C CYS A 84 -5.50 16.77 17.27
N TYR A 85 -6.70 16.30 17.62
CA TYR A 85 -7.01 14.88 17.76
C TYR A 85 -8.40 14.57 17.23
N LYS A 86 -8.56 13.41 16.58
CA LYS A 86 -9.88 12.83 16.26
C LYS A 86 -10.54 12.40 17.57
N ILE A 87 -11.75 12.89 17.81
CA ILE A 87 -12.60 12.49 18.94
C ILE A 87 -13.08 11.06 18.72
N LYS A 88 -12.94 10.21 19.75
CA LYS A 88 -13.25 8.78 19.66
C LYS A 88 -14.32 8.31 20.63
N ASN A 89 -14.45 8.96 21.79
CA ASN A 89 -15.48 8.64 22.76
C ASN A 89 -16.85 9.05 22.20
N GLU A 90 -17.85 8.19 22.31
CA GLU A 90 -19.18 8.42 21.70
C GLU A 90 -19.91 9.62 22.33
N ASP A 91 -19.85 9.77 23.66
CA ASP A 91 -20.46 10.93 24.35
C ASP A 91 -19.81 12.25 23.91
N GLU A 92 -18.48 12.27 23.74
CA GLU A 92 -17.76 13.43 23.20
C GLU A 92 -18.08 13.69 21.73
N LYS A 93 -18.36 12.65 20.92
CA LYS A 93 -18.80 12.81 19.52
C LYS A 93 -20.19 13.42 19.47
N GLU A 94 -21.12 12.98 20.30
CA GLU A 94 -22.47 13.55 20.37
C GLU A 94 -22.41 15.04 20.79
N LYS A 95 -21.59 15.36 21.79
CA LYS A 95 -21.34 16.77 22.16
C LYS A 95 -20.74 17.56 21.00
N ALA A 96 -19.74 17.02 20.32
CA ALA A 96 -19.11 17.67 19.17
C ALA A 96 -20.07 17.87 18.00
N TYR A 97 -20.95 16.90 17.74
CA TYR A 97 -22.02 16.99 16.74
C TYR A 97 -22.94 18.19 17.02
N ASN A 98 -23.44 18.28 18.25
CA ASN A 98 -24.32 19.39 18.65
C ASN A 98 -23.61 20.75 18.51
N LEU A 99 -22.35 20.85 18.97
CA LEU A 99 -21.55 22.07 18.83
C LEU A 99 -21.33 22.48 17.37
N VAL A 100 -21.12 21.52 16.46
CA VAL A 100 -20.97 21.81 15.03
C VAL A 100 -22.29 22.33 14.45
N LEU A 101 -23.43 21.74 14.83
CA LEU A 101 -24.75 22.17 14.37
C LEU A 101 -25.15 23.57 14.87
N GLU A 102 -24.65 24.00 16.02
CA GLU A 102 -24.80 25.40 16.47
C GLU A 102 -24.14 26.40 15.53
N THR A 103 -23.12 25.95 14.76
CA THR A 103 -22.38 26.78 13.82
C THR A 103 -22.89 26.65 12.38
N THR A 104 -23.23 25.43 11.95
CA THR A 104 -23.67 25.16 10.57
C THR A 104 -24.45 23.86 10.47
N ASP A 105 -25.53 23.87 9.68
CA ASP A 105 -26.33 22.69 9.32
C ASP A 105 -25.93 22.06 7.97
N ALA A 106 -24.98 22.68 7.25
CA ALA A 106 -24.61 22.31 5.88
C ALA A 106 -24.10 20.88 5.72
N PHE A 107 -23.62 20.25 6.81
CA PHE A 107 -23.11 18.87 6.79
C PHE A 107 -24.02 17.87 7.47
N LYS A 108 -25.20 18.29 7.95
CA LYS A 108 -26.07 17.47 8.80
C LYS A 108 -26.42 16.13 8.14
N GLU A 109 -26.84 16.17 6.88
CA GLU A 109 -27.18 14.97 6.10
C GLU A 109 -26.03 13.95 6.08
N PHE A 110 -24.78 14.40 5.95
CA PHE A 110 -23.61 13.52 5.95
C PHE A 110 -23.21 13.06 7.35
N MET A 111 -23.44 13.89 8.37
CA MET A 111 -23.15 13.55 9.77
C MET A 111 -24.12 12.51 10.32
N GLU A 112 -25.34 12.46 9.79
CA GLU A 112 -26.41 11.52 10.16
C GLU A 112 -26.49 10.28 9.23
N ASP A 113 -25.63 10.19 8.21
CA ASP A 113 -25.63 9.05 7.28
C ASP A 113 -25.03 7.77 7.92
N ASP A 114 -25.87 6.74 8.09
CA ASP A 114 -25.51 5.45 8.70
C ASP A 114 -24.35 4.76 7.99
N PHE A 115 -24.26 4.86 6.66
CA PHE A 115 -23.20 4.24 5.89
C PHE A 115 -21.87 4.97 6.13
N LEU A 116 -21.86 6.30 6.15
CA LEU A 116 -20.67 7.10 6.43
C LEU A 116 -20.18 6.89 7.88
N ILE A 117 -21.10 6.82 8.85
CA ILE A 117 -20.77 6.56 10.26
C ILE A 117 -20.16 5.16 10.41
N LYS A 118 -20.81 4.13 9.85
CA LYS A 118 -20.35 2.73 9.96
C LYS A 118 -18.97 2.50 9.35
N ASN A 119 -18.61 3.28 8.33
CA ASN A 119 -17.31 3.21 7.65
C ASN A 119 -16.27 4.21 8.18
N ASP A 120 -16.51 4.83 9.34
CA ASP A 120 -15.62 5.80 9.99
C ASP A 120 -15.28 7.04 9.12
N VAL A 121 -16.21 7.42 8.23
CA VAL A 121 -16.05 8.57 7.31
C VAL A 121 -16.38 9.90 7.99
N VAL A 122 -17.33 9.89 8.93
CA VAL A 122 -17.69 11.05 9.75
C VAL A 122 -16.60 11.27 10.80
N GLY A 123 -16.01 12.46 10.82
CA GLY A 123 -14.89 12.79 11.71
C GLY A 123 -15.08 14.08 12.49
N TYR A 124 -15.09 13.98 13.81
CA TYR A 124 -15.04 15.11 14.73
C TYR A 124 -13.64 15.26 15.30
N TYR A 125 -13.15 16.50 15.36
CA TYR A 125 -11.78 16.81 15.73
C TYR A 125 -11.76 17.92 16.77
N ARG A 126 -10.82 17.81 17.72
CA ARG A 126 -10.59 18.77 18.79
C ARG A 126 -9.19 19.33 18.69
N VAL A 127 -9.06 20.65 18.63
CA VAL A 127 -7.80 21.37 18.76
C VAL A 127 -7.68 21.85 20.21
N LYS A 128 -6.60 21.44 20.88
CA LYS A 128 -6.22 21.94 22.20
C LYS A 128 -5.15 23.03 22.04
N PRO A 129 -5.47 24.31 22.29
CA PRO A 129 -4.50 25.37 22.15
C PRO A 129 -3.36 25.22 23.16
N THR A 130 -2.13 25.47 22.71
CA THR A 130 -0.92 25.54 23.55
C THR A 130 -0.37 26.96 23.61
N THR A 131 -0.63 27.77 22.59
CA THR A 131 -0.33 29.20 22.53
C THR A 131 -1.40 29.88 21.69
N ILE A 132 -1.96 30.97 22.21
CA ILE A 132 -2.95 31.80 21.51
C ILE A 132 -2.34 33.20 21.40
N LYS A 133 -2.13 33.65 20.17
CA LYS A 133 -1.61 34.97 19.86
C LYS A 133 -2.72 35.82 19.26
N TYR A 134 -3.05 36.91 19.93
CA TYR A 134 -3.92 37.96 19.42
C TYR A 134 -3.09 38.93 18.58
N VAL A 135 -3.61 39.25 17.40
CA VAL A 135 -2.99 40.16 16.43
C VAL A 135 -3.99 41.25 16.11
N ASN A 136 -3.60 42.52 16.22
CA ASN A 136 -4.41 43.65 15.76
C ASN A 136 -3.51 44.76 15.22
N PHE A 137 -3.54 45.01 13.91
CA PHE A 137 -2.63 45.97 13.29
C PHE A 137 -2.99 47.46 13.53
N PHE A 138 -4.17 47.76 14.07
CA PHE A 138 -4.61 49.11 14.39
C PHE A 138 -4.36 49.52 15.86
N GLN A 139 -3.90 48.58 16.71
CA GLN A 139 -3.53 48.88 18.10
C GLN A 139 -2.04 49.24 18.22
N GLU A 140 -1.67 49.98 19.28
CA GLU A 140 -0.27 50.26 19.61
C GLU A 140 0.50 48.96 19.89
N GLU A 141 -0.05 48.12 20.76
CA GLU A 141 0.44 46.77 21.01
C GLU A 141 -0.18 45.80 19.98
N LYS A 142 0.53 45.62 18.86
CA LYS A 142 0.01 44.85 17.71
C LYS A 142 -0.06 43.34 17.95
N PHE A 143 0.66 42.83 18.95
CA PHE A 143 0.80 41.41 19.22
C PHE A 143 0.78 41.14 20.73
N GLU A 144 -0.21 40.37 21.18
CA GLU A 144 -0.32 39.89 22.55
C GLU A 144 -0.47 38.37 22.52
N TRP A 145 0.01 37.64 23.53
CA TRP A 145 -0.16 36.18 23.55
C TRP A 145 -0.27 35.60 24.96
N LYS A 146 -0.97 34.47 25.06
CA LYS A 146 -0.97 33.60 26.23
C LYS A 146 -0.54 32.19 25.86
N THR A 147 0.08 31.50 26.81
CA THR A 147 0.49 30.09 26.64
C THR A 147 -0.27 29.23 27.66
N ILE A 148 -0.58 27.99 27.27
CA ILE A 148 -1.29 27.02 28.12
C ILE A 148 -0.38 25.79 28.27
N PRO A 149 0.57 25.79 29.23
CA PRO A 149 1.57 24.74 29.34
C PRO A 149 0.98 23.36 29.67
N SER A 150 -0.15 23.31 30.38
CA SER A 150 -0.88 22.08 30.72
C SER A 150 -1.36 21.31 29.49
N ASN A 151 -1.55 21.98 28.35
CA ASN A 151 -1.95 21.37 27.09
C ASN A 151 -0.78 20.83 26.27
N LYS A 152 0.48 21.10 26.66
CA LYS A 152 1.65 20.59 25.95
C LYS A 152 1.88 19.11 26.31
N THR A 153 1.92 18.25 25.30
CA THR A 153 2.33 16.86 25.53
C THR A 153 3.83 16.80 25.88
N SER A 154 4.20 15.94 26.83
CA SER A 154 5.60 15.63 27.14
C SER A 154 6.39 15.30 25.86
N ALA A 155 7.55 15.95 25.68
CA ALA A 155 8.38 15.78 24.49
C ALA A 155 8.77 14.31 24.24
N VAL A 156 9.04 13.54 25.31
CA VAL A 156 9.36 12.11 25.23
C VAL A 156 8.17 11.30 24.72
N LYS A 157 6.98 11.51 25.31
CA LYS A 157 5.74 10.83 24.90
C LYS A 157 5.39 11.17 23.46
N MET A 158 5.59 12.42 23.06
CA MET A 158 5.37 12.88 21.70
C MET A 158 6.35 12.22 20.72
N ALA A 159 7.63 12.19 21.03
CA ALA A 159 8.65 11.56 20.20
C ALA A 159 8.38 10.07 19.98
N LEU A 160 8.04 9.33 21.04
CA LEU A 160 7.67 7.92 20.96
C LEU A 160 6.43 7.69 20.08
N LYS A 161 5.37 8.49 20.29
CA LYS A 161 4.13 8.40 19.51
C LYS A 161 4.39 8.69 18.02
N LEU A 162 5.16 9.74 17.71
CA LEU A 162 5.55 10.08 16.34
C LEU A 162 6.41 8.98 15.70
N GLY A 163 7.34 8.38 16.46
CA GLY A 163 8.16 7.26 16.00
C GLY A 163 7.32 6.06 15.56
N LEU A 164 6.41 5.60 16.42
CA LEU A 164 5.50 4.49 16.10
C LEU A 164 4.60 4.81 14.89
N LYS A 165 4.06 6.03 14.82
CA LYS A 165 3.27 6.48 13.67
C LYS A 165 4.08 6.50 12.38
N ARG A 166 5.35 6.93 12.43
CA ARG A 166 6.27 6.91 11.28
C ARG A 166 6.59 5.50 10.82
N ILE A 167 6.75 4.53 11.72
CA ILE A 167 6.90 3.12 11.33
C ILE A 167 5.66 2.67 10.55
N GLY A 168 4.46 2.95 11.06
CA GLY A 168 3.21 2.63 10.36
C GLY A 168 3.08 3.32 8.99
N LEU A 169 3.55 4.57 8.87
CA LEU A 169 3.63 5.27 7.58
C LEU A 169 4.54 4.51 6.61
N TRP A 170 5.77 4.18 7.01
CA TRP A 170 6.70 3.47 6.14
C TRP A 170 6.21 2.09 5.73
N LEU A 171 5.60 1.33 6.66
CA LEU A 171 4.98 0.04 6.34
C LEU A 171 3.86 0.19 5.29
N ARG A 172 3.08 1.28 5.34
CA ARG A 172 2.08 1.62 4.33
C ARG A 172 2.73 2.00 3.00
N THR A 173 3.75 2.86 3.02
CA THR A 173 4.48 3.33 1.83
C THR A 173 5.09 2.17 1.04
N ILE A 174 5.78 1.25 1.72
CA ILE A 174 6.40 0.10 1.06
C ILE A 174 5.40 -1.02 0.73
N ARG A 175 4.13 -0.83 1.13
CA ARG A 175 3.04 -1.81 1.02
C ARG A 175 3.44 -3.16 1.63
N ALA A 176 3.97 -3.13 2.86
CA ALA A 176 4.61 -4.27 3.52
C ALA A 176 3.83 -5.60 3.50
N PRO A 177 2.48 -5.64 3.66
CA PRO A 177 1.74 -6.89 3.54
C PRO A 177 1.91 -7.61 2.19
N PHE A 178 2.17 -6.87 1.11
CA PHE A 178 2.40 -7.45 -0.21
C PHE A 178 3.75 -8.15 -0.35
N LEU A 179 4.69 -7.99 0.61
CA LEU A 179 5.97 -8.70 0.61
C LEU A 179 5.81 -10.22 0.69
N THR A 180 4.64 -10.70 1.11
CA THR A 180 4.26 -12.12 1.02
C THR A 180 4.37 -12.66 -0.42
N ALA A 181 4.11 -11.83 -1.43
CA ALA A 181 4.27 -12.17 -2.85
C ALA A 181 5.73 -12.40 -3.26
N THR A 182 6.70 -11.79 -2.57
CA THR A 182 8.13 -12.11 -2.73
C THR A 182 8.56 -13.27 -1.86
N PHE A 183 8.06 -13.37 -0.63
CA PHE A 183 8.49 -14.41 0.29
C PHE A 183 8.21 -15.82 -0.24
N ALA A 184 7.02 -16.05 -0.82
CA ALA A 184 6.67 -17.38 -1.34
C ALA A 184 7.61 -17.85 -2.47
N PRO A 185 7.87 -17.09 -3.54
CA PRO A 185 8.89 -17.44 -4.54
C PRO A 185 10.29 -17.70 -3.98
N ILE A 186 10.78 -16.86 -3.06
CA ILE A 186 12.11 -17.04 -2.48
C ILE A 186 12.16 -18.31 -1.63
N PHE A 187 11.10 -18.62 -0.89
CA PHE A 187 11.01 -19.87 -0.12
C PHE A 187 10.97 -21.10 -1.03
N ILE A 188 10.25 -21.05 -2.16
CA ILE A 188 10.25 -22.14 -3.15
C ILE A 188 11.66 -22.32 -3.73
N GLY A 189 12.31 -21.25 -4.22
CA GLY A 189 13.66 -21.35 -4.79
C GLY A 189 14.70 -21.82 -3.77
N ALA A 190 14.57 -21.41 -2.51
CA ALA A 190 15.38 -21.87 -1.40
C ALA A 190 15.15 -23.35 -1.05
N ALA A 191 13.90 -23.80 -1.07
CA ALA A 191 13.54 -25.19 -0.80
C ALA A 191 14.04 -26.14 -1.89
N VAL A 192 13.88 -25.76 -3.17
CA VAL A 192 14.44 -26.53 -4.29
C VAL A 192 15.97 -26.59 -4.17
N ALA A 193 16.63 -25.48 -3.86
CA ALA A 193 18.08 -25.44 -3.69
C ALA A 193 18.57 -26.33 -2.53
N TRP A 194 17.81 -26.34 -1.43
CA TRP A 194 18.09 -27.22 -0.30
C TRP A 194 17.94 -28.70 -0.66
N SER A 195 16.91 -29.04 -1.45
CA SER A 195 16.69 -30.40 -1.96
C SER A 195 17.87 -30.86 -2.82
N ASP A 196 18.28 -30.04 -3.81
CA ASP A 196 19.43 -30.31 -4.68
C ASP A 196 20.74 -30.50 -3.88
N LEU A 197 20.96 -29.66 -2.85
CA LEU A 197 22.14 -29.78 -1.97
C LEU A 197 22.11 -31.07 -1.17
N LYS A 198 20.95 -31.45 -0.63
CA LYS A 198 20.77 -32.69 0.14
C LYS A 198 21.01 -33.92 -0.74
N GLU A 199 20.47 -33.95 -1.95
CA GLU A 199 20.70 -35.03 -2.92
C GLU A 199 22.17 -35.14 -3.32
N SER A 200 22.86 -34.00 -3.40
CA SER A 200 24.30 -33.93 -3.70
C SER A 200 25.20 -34.23 -2.49
N GLY A 201 24.65 -34.47 -1.29
CA GLY A 201 25.42 -34.66 -0.06
C GLY A 201 26.16 -33.39 0.43
N LEU A 202 25.66 -32.21 0.05
CA LEU A 202 26.22 -30.88 0.32
C LEU A 202 25.30 -30.02 1.20
N ASP A 203 24.39 -30.62 1.96
CA ASP A 203 23.48 -29.94 2.89
C ASP A 203 24.22 -29.07 3.92
N SER A 204 25.40 -29.52 4.37
CA SER A 204 26.28 -28.76 5.26
C SER A 204 26.84 -27.46 4.65
N ALA A 205 26.78 -27.30 3.31
CA ALA A 205 27.23 -26.10 2.60
C ALA A 205 26.16 -25.00 2.52
N TRP A 206 24.97 -25.22 3.08
CA TRP A 206 23.90 -24.21 3.09
C TRP A 206 24.33 -22.91 3.79
N SER A 207 24.02 -21.79 3.15
CA SER A 207 24.38 -20.47 3.65
C SER A 207 23.16 -19.63 3.99
N TRP A 208 22.85 -19.54 5.28
CA TRP A 208 21.83 -18.62 5.81
C TRP A 208 22.13 -17.16 5.44
N LYS A 209 23.41 -16.79 5.38
CA LYS A 209 23.82 -15.45 4.95
C LYS A 209 23.35 -15.17 3.52
N MET A 210 23.59 -16.09 2.59
CA MET A 210 23.17 -15.93 1.19
C MET A 210 21.65 -15.90 1.08
N PHE A 211 20.95 -16.76 1.81
CA PHE A 211 19.48 -16.78 1.86
C PHE A 211 18.89 -15.42 2.29
N TRP A 212 19.37 -14.85 3.40
CA TRP A 212 18.87 -13.57 3.88
C TRP A 212 19.20 -12.41 2.95
N LEU A 213 20.36 -12.45 2.27
CA LEU A 213 20.71 -11.47 1.25
C LEU A 213 19.80 -11.57 0.03
N VAL A 214 19.53 -12.78 -0.47
CA VAL A 214 18.57 -13.01 -1.56
C VAL A 214 17.19 -12.47 -1.19
N LEU A 215 16.68 -12.81 0.00
CA LEU A 215 15.38 -12.35 0.47
C LEU A 215 15.32 -10.82 0.61
N ALA A 216 16.37 -10.21 1.17
CA ALA A 216 16.46 -8.76 1.30
C ALA A 216 16.52 -8.06 -0.07
N GLY A 217 17.35 -8.55 -1.00
CA GLY A 217 17.47 -8.01 -2.35
C GLY A 217 16.16 -8.09 -3.14
N ALA A 218 15.47 -9.24 -3.07
CA ALA A 218 14.17 -9.44 -3.71
C ALA A 218 13.08 -8.57 -3.07
N SER A 219 13.07 -8.43 -1.74
CA SER A 219 12.12 -7.57 -1.03
C SER A 219 12.31 -6.11 -1.42
N LEU A 220 13.55 -5.63 -1.49
CA LEU A 220 13.86 -4.28 -1.97
C LEU A 220 13.43 -4.07 -3.44
N ALA A 221 13.49 -5.10 -4.28
CA ALA A 221 13.04 -5.02 -5.66
C ALA A 221 11.51 -4.82 -5.72
N GLN A 222 10.78 -5.52 -4.88
CA GLN A 222 9.33 -5.34 -4.75
C GLN A 222 8.99 -3.97 -4.15
N VAL A 223 9.71 -3.50 -3.13
CA VAL A 223 9.53 -2.15 -2.57
C VAL A 223 9.76 -1.09 -3.65
N ALA A 224 10.81 -1.26 -4.47
CA ALA A 224 11.09 -0.37 -5.59
C ALA A 224 9.92 -0.35 -6.60
N THR A 225 9.41 -1.52 -6.97
CA THR A 225 8.28 -1.68 -7.89
C THR A 225 7.02 -0.99 -7.34
N ASN A 226 6.69 -1.24 -6.07
CA ASN A 226 5.50 -0.66 -5.42
C ASN A 226 5.60 0.87 -5.30
N SER A 227 6.74 1.40 -4.85
CA SER A 227 6.95 2.85 -4.72
C SER A 227 7.05 3.53 -6.09
N SER A 228 7.64 2.87 -7.08
CA SER A 228 7.66 3.37 -8.46
C SER A 228 6.24 3.41 -9.05
N ASN A 229 5.42 2.39 -8.81
CA ASN A 229 4.01 2.36 -9.20
C ASN A 229 3.24 3.53 -8.57
N ASP A 230 3.32 3.74 -7.26
CA ASP A 230 2.66 4.87 -6.58
C ASP A 230 3.07 6.24 -7.17
N TYR A 231 4.34 6.42 -7.53
CA TYR A 231 4.82 7.67 -8.14
C TYR A 231 4.29 7.88 -9.56
N PHE A 232 4.37 6.84 -10.41
CA PHE A 232 3.96 6.95 -11.82
C PHE A 232 2.43 6.94 -11.99
N ASP A 233 1.69 6.26 -11.11
CA ASP A 233 0.22 6.29 -11.10
C ASP A 233 -0.30 7.64 -10.57
N HIS A 234 0.44 8.32 -9.68
CA HIS A 234 0.19 9.72 -9.32
C HIS A 234 0.43 10.68 -10.50
N THR A 235 1.58 10.57 -11.19
CA THR A 235 1.93 11.49 -12.29
C THR A 235 1.07 11.30 -13.55
N SER A 236 0.47 10.12 -13.72
CA SER A 236 -0.52 9.85 -14.78
C SER A 236 -1.96 10.18 -14.38
N ASN A 237 -2.19 10.65 -13.15
CA ASN A 237 -3.51 10.95 -12.59
C ASN A 237 -4.41 9.70 -12.36
N ALA A 238 -3.86 8.49 -12.43
CA ALA A 238 -4.58 7.23 -12.28
C ALA A 238 -5.14 7.06 -10.86
N ASP A 239 -4.30 7.32 -9.86
CA ASP A 239 -4.68 7.18 -8.45
C ASP A 239 -5.62 8.32 -8.00
N GLU A 240 -5.52 9.51 -8.58
CA GLU A 240 -6.30 10.68 -8.23
C GLU A 240 -7.78 10.50 -8.56
N ILE A 241 -8.08 9.85 -9.69
CA ILE A 241 -9.45 9.62 -10.14
C ILE A 241 -10.06 8.34 -9.56
N ASN A 242 -9.27 7.48 -8.94
CA ASN A 242 -9.76 6.28 -8.28
C ASN A 242 -10.51 6.62 -6.98
N LYS A 243 -11.84 6.58 -7.05
CA LYS A 243 -12.75 6.90 -5.95
C LYS A 243 -13.05 5.72 -5.02
N VAL A 244 -12.74 4.49 -5.45
CA VAL A 244 -13.08 3.25 -4.73
C VAL A 244 -11.83 2.54 -4.22
N ALA A 245 -10.82 3.35 -3.88
CA ALA A 245 -9.55 2.90 -3.37
C ALA A 245 -9.72 2.02 -2.12
N SER A 246 -8.92 0.96 -2.01
CA SER A 246 -8.97 0.00 -0.91
C SER A 246 -7.56 -0.38 -0.41
N PRO A 247 -7.41 -1.20 0.65
CA PRO A 247 -6.09 -1.66 1.07
C PRO A 247 -5.30 -2.42 -0.03
N PHE A 248 -5.98 -2.93 -1.06
CA PHE A 248 -5.35 -3.74 -2.10
C PHE A 248 -5.14 -3.03 -3.44
N ASN A 249 -5.82 -1.91 -3.69
CA ASN A 249 -5.86 -1.23 -4.99
C ASN A 249 -5.62 0.30 -4.85
N GLY A 250 -5.44 1.02 -5.97
CA GLY A 250 -5.28 2.48 -5.97
C GLY A 250 -4.04 3.02 -5.25
N GLY A 251 -2.94 2.24 -5.23
CA GLY A 251 -1.67 2.61 -4.59
C GLY A 251 -1.69 2.58 -3.05
N SER A 252 -0.63 3.05 -2.40
CA SER A 252 -0.61 3.17 -0.93
C SER A 252 -1.45 4.35 -0.40
N ARG A 253 -1.89 5.25 -1.30
CA ARG A 253 -2.55 6.53 -1.03
C ARG A 253 -1.72 7.56 -0.27
N VAL A 254 -0.46 7.29 0.08
CA VAL A 254 0.34 8.20 0.94
C VAL A 254 0.60 9.55 0.26
N ILE A 255 0.63 9.59 -1.07
CA ILE A 255 0.73 10.83 -1.85
C ILE A 255 -0.61 11.58 -1.82
N GLN A 256 -1.71 10.90 -2.16
CA GLN A 256 -3.03 11.50 -2.30
C GLN A 256 -3.57 12.06 -0.97
N VAL A 257 -3.26 11.40 0.16
CA VAL A 257 -3.58 11.92 1.50
C VAL A 257 -2.49 12.83 2.08
N GLY A 258 -1.46 13.18 1.30
CA GLY A 258 -0.42 14.14 1.67
C GLY A 258 0.48 13.72 2.84
N LEU A 259 0.64 12.42 3.09
CA LEU A 259 1.54 11.89 4.11
C LEU A 259 3.00 11.83 3.64
N MET A 260 3.21 11.72 2.33
CA MET A 260 4.53 11.85 1.70
C MET A 260 4.42 12.72 0.45
N THR A 261 5.51 13.38 0.09
CA THR A 261 5.60 14.05 -1.22
C THR A 261 5.88 13.01 -2.31
N PRO A 262 5.48 13.26 -3.58
CA PRO A 262 5.84 12.39 -4.70
C PRO A 262 7.35 12.14 -4.79
N GLY A 263 8.16 13.18 -4.54
CA GLY A 263 9.62 13.07 -4.54
C GLY A 263 10.16 12.11 -3.47
N GLN A 264 9.56 12.08 -2.28
CA GLN A 264 9.96 11.12 -1.23
C GLN A 264 9.66 9.67 -1.64
N VAL A 265 8.52 9.45 -2.30
CA VAL A 265 8.13 8.12 -2.81
C VAL A 265 9.05 7.69 -3.95
N LEU A 266 9.40 8.60 -4.87
CA LEU A 266 10.37 8.34 -5.93
C LEU A 266 11.75 7.98 -5.37
N ILE A 267 12.26 8.76 -4.40
CA ILE A 267 13.54 8.46 -3.73
C ILE A 267 13.48 7.08 -3.05
N THR A 268 12.35 6.71 -2.45
CA THR A 268 12.15 5.38 -1.86
C THR A 268 12.30 4.29 -2.92
N ALA A 269 11.71 4.48 -4.11
CA ALA A 269 11.86 3.55 -5.22
C ALA A 269 13.32 3.42 -5.68
N LEU A 270 14.00 4.55 -5.90
CA LEU A 270 15.38 4.62 -6.38
C LEU A 270 16.40 4.03 -5.38
N MET A 271 16.25 4.34 -4.09
CA MET A 271 17.11 3.78 -3.05
C MET A 271 16.90 2.27 -2.89
N SER A 272 15.65 1.80 -3.01
CA SER A 272 15.34 0.38 -2.91
C SER A 272 15.94 -0.40 -4.09
N ILE A 273 15.77 0.08 -5.33
CA ILE A 273 16.35 -0.60 -6.49
C ILE A 273 17.88 -0.53 -6.49
N ALA A 274 18.49 0.57 -6.04
CA ALA A 274 19.93 0.65 -5.85
C ALA A 274 20.42 -0.36 -4.82
N GLY A 275 19.69 -0.56 -3.72
CA GLY A 275 19.95 -1.60 -2.73
C GLY A 275 19.84 -3.01 -3.32
N THR A 276 18.81 -3.30 -4.11
CA THR A 276 18.67 -4.56 -4.86
C THR A 276 19.87 -4.82 -5.76
N VAL A 277 20.28 -3.82 -6.55
CA VAL A 277 21.44 -3.95 -7.46
C VAL A 277 22.74 -4.18 -6.67
N ALA A 278 22.96 -3.42 -5.59
CA ALA A 278 24.14 -3.60 -4.74
C ALA A 278 24.21 -5.02 -4.14
N ILE A 279 23.09 -5.53 -3.63
CA ILE A 279 22.99 -6.90 -3.11
C ILE A 279 23.20 -7.92 -4.24
N GLY A 280 22.56 -7.73 -5.39
CA GLY A 280 22.69 -8.64 -6.53
C GLY A 280 24.13 -8.73 -7.06
N LEU A 281 24.83 -7.60 -7.18
CA LEU A 281 26.24 -7.56 -7.56
C LEU A 281 27.13 -8.20 -6.50
N TYR A 282 26.85 -7.98 -5.22
CA TYR A 282 27.56 -8.66 -4.13
C TYR A 282 27.36 -10.18 -4.20
N LEU A 283 26.12 -10.66 -4.36
CA LEU A 283 25.82 -12.08 -4.53
C LEU A 283 26.54 -12.65 -5.75
N ASN A 284 26.53 -11.94 -6.89
CA ASN A 284 27.25 -12.36 -8.09
C ASN A 284 28.76 -12.50 -7.82
N GLN A 285 29.36 -11.54 -7.12
CA GLN A 285 30.78 -11.60 -6.73
C GLN A 285 31.08 -12.79 -5.81
N GLN A 286 30.18 -13.11 -4.88
CA GLN A 286 30.37 -14.25 -3.97
C GLN A 286 30.31 -15.61 -4.70
N VAL A 287 29.45 -15.76 -5.72
CA VAL A 287 29.31 -17.03 -6.45
C VAL A 287 30.27 -17.21 -7.62
N SER A 288 30.84 -16.12 -8.15
CA SER A 288 31.67 -16.16 -9.38
C SER A 288 33.05 -15.52 -9.25
N GLY A 289 33.34 -14.85 -8.14
CA GLY A 289 34.59 -14.10 -7.92
C GLY A 289 34.60 -12.68 -8.49
N GLY A 290 33.59 -12.26 -9.26
CA GLY A 290 33.52 -10.92 -9.85
C GLY A 290 32.11 -10.31 -9.84
N TYR A 291 32.02 -9.00 -9.59
CA TYR A 291 30.72 -8.30 -9.52
C TYR A 291 29.92 -8.37 -10.84
N PHE A 292 30.62 -8.34 -11.98
CA PHE A 292 30.03 -8.34 -13.33
C PHE A 292 30.34 -9.62 -14.13
N ALA A 293 30.65 -10.72 -13.45
CA ALA A 293 30.83 -11.99 -14.14
C ALA A 293 29.53 -12.39 -14.86
N ASN A 294 29.67 -13.00 -16.03
CA ASN A 294 28.55 -13.44 -16.86
C ASN A 294 27.86 -14.66 -16.24
N THR A 295 26.85 -14.41 -15.41
CA THR A 295 26.11 -15.46 -14.67
C THR A 295 24.61 -15.29 -14.83
N PRO A 296 23.82 -16.36 -14.59
CA PRO A 296 22.37 -16.27 -14.47
C PRO A 296 21.90 -15.18 -13.50
N ILE A 297 22.52 -15.03 -12.33
CA ILE A 297 22.09 -14.01 -11.35
C ILE A 297 22.29 -12.57 -11.86
N LEU A 298 23.35 -12.31 -12.64
CA LEU A 298 23.54 -11.00 -13.28
C LEU A 298 22.38 -10.68 -14.24
N TRP A 299 22.02 -11.64 -15.10
CA TRP A 299 20.93 -11.48 -16.06
C TRP A 299 19.54 -11.43 -15.40
N SER A 300 19.32 -12.22 -14.35
CA SER A 300 18.13 -12.11 -13.50
C SER A 300 18.04 -10.73 -12.84
N GLY A 301 19.17 -10.15 -12.41
CA GLY A 301 19.24 -8.78 -11.90
C GLY A 301 18.86 -7.74 -12.97
N VAL A 302 19.45 -7.83 -14.16
CA VAL A 302 19.13 -6.93 -15.29
C VAL A 302 17.65 -7.01 -15.68
N LEU A 303 17.14 -8.23 -15.89
CA LEU A 303 15.74 -8.45 -16.24
C LEU A 303 14.81 -8.02 -15.10
N GLY A 304 15.12 -8.39 -13.86
CA GLY A 304 14.34 -8.02 -12.68
C GLY A 304 14.25 -6.51 -12.47
N THR A 305 15.37 -5.78 -12.62
CA THR A 305 15.38 -4.31 -12.56
C THR A 305 14.57 -3.69 -13.71
N PHE A 306 14.70 -4.22 -14.94
CA PHE A 306 13.89 -3.77 -16.06
C PHE A 306 12.40 -3.99 -15.82
N LEU A 307 12.00 -5.16 -15.33
CA LEU A 307 10.60 -5.45 -15.00
C LEU A 307 10.09 -4.54 -13.87
N ALA A 308 10.86 -4.36 -12.80
CA ALA A 308 10.49 -3.54 -11.64
C ALA A 308 10.23 -2.07 -12.00
N LEU A 309 11.16 -1.43 -12.71
CA LEU A 309 11.07 -0.01 -13.07
C LEU A 309 10.23 0.22 -14.34
N GLY A 310 10.36 -0.68 -15.33
CA GLY A 310 9.64 -0.60 -16.59
C GLY A 310 8.16 -0.96 -16.47
N TYR A 311 7.72 -1.53 -15.34
CA TYR A 311 6.31 -1.88 -15.10
C TYR A 311 5.39 -0.66 -15.26
N THR A 312 5.67 0.43 -14.55
CA THR A 312 4.89 1.68 -14.62
C THR A 312 5.72 2.88 -15.08
N GLY A 313 7.05 2.77 -15.08
CA GLY A 313 7.94 3.88 -15.40
C GLY A 313 7.96 4.27 -16.87
N ASP A 314 8.09 5.58 -17.10
CA ASP A 314 8.32 6.14 -18.42
C ASP A 314 9.70 5.77 -18.98
N PRO A 315 9.83 5.52 -20.29
CA PRO A 315 8.77 5.47 -21.33
C PRO A 315 8.15 4.07 -21.53
N VAL A 316 8.58 3.06 -20.75
CA VAL A 316 8.28 1.64 -21.01
C VAL A 316 6.82 1.31 -20.67
N ARG A 317 6.37 1.63 -19.45
CA ARG A 317 4.99 1.42 -18.95
C ARG A 317 4.34 0.08 -19.32
N LEU A 318 4.97 -1.05 -19.01
CA LEU A 318 4.45 -2.39 -19.35
C LEU A 318 3.01 -2.62 -18.85
N GLY A 319 2.70 -2.19 -17.62
CA GLY A 319 1.37 -2.30 -17.02
C GLY A 319 0.29 -1.48 -17.74
N TYR A 320 0.68 -0.38 -18.39
CA TYR A 320 -0.25 0.44 -19.17
C TYR A 320 -0.47 -0.11 -20.58
N LYS A 321 0.50 -0.86 -21.11
CA LYS A 321 0.49 -1.38 -22.49
C LYS A 321 -0.03 -2.82 -22.58
N GLY A 322 -0.54 -3.38 -21.49
CA GLY A 322 -1.09 -4.73 -21.45
C GLY A 322 -0.02 -5.83 -21.44
N PHE A 323 1.17 -5.54 -20.93
CA PHE A 323 2.23 -6.52 -20.65
C PHE A 323 2.47 -6.70 -19.14
N GLY A 324 1.66 -6.06 -18.30
CA GLY A 324 1.86 -6.04 -16.86
C GLY A 324 1.75 -7.41 -16.21
N GLU A 325 0.74 -8.19 -16.60
CA GLU A 325 0.43 -9.50 -16.05
C GLU A 325 1.57 -10.49 -16.36
N ILE A 326 2.10 -10.45 -17.58
CA ILE A 326 3.30 -11.21 -17.98
C ILE A 326 4.52 -10.75 -17.19
N ALA A 327 4.73 -9.44 -17.05
CA ALA A 327 5.87 -8.89 -16.31
C ALA A 327 5.87 -9.35 -14.83
N ILE A 328 4.68 -9.40 -14.21
CA ILE A 328 4.51 -9.90 -12.84
C ILE A 328 4.81 -11.40 -12.78
N ALA A 329 4.22 -12.21 -13.67
CA ALA A 329 4.47 -13.65 -13.69
C ALA A 329 5.96 -13.97 -13.89
N LEU A 330 6.63 -13.30 -14.82
CA LEU A 330 8.07 -13.47 -15.09
C LEU A 330 8.94 -13.02 -13.91
N GLY A 331 8.63 -11.86 -13.33
CA GLY A 331 9.41 -11.26 -12.26
C GLY A 331 9.33 -12.04 -10.95
N PHE A 332 8.12 -12.41 -10.53
CA PHE A 332 7.92 -13.13 -9.26
C PHE A 332 8.08 -14.64 -9.41
N GLY A 333 7.86 -15.21 -10.59
CA GLY A 333 8.09 -16.62 -10.85
C GLY A 333 9.55 -16.90 -11.21
N PRO A 334 9.88 -17.12 -12.50
CA PRO A 334 11.21 -17.53 -12.93
C PRO A 334 12.35 -16.66 -12.39
N VAL A 335 12.24 -15.32 -12.46
CA VAL A 335 13.36 -14.43 -12.07
C VAL A 335 13.71 -14.56 -10.59
N MET A 336 12.71 -14.50 -9.69
CA MET A 336 12.95 -14.64 -8.26
C MET A 336 13.30 -16.07 -7.85
N VAL A 337 12.54 -17.07 -8.32
CA VAL A 337 12.74 -18.48 -7.94
C VAL A 337 14.07 -18.99 -8.45
N MET A 338 14.36 -18.83 -9.74
CA MET A 338 15.63 -19.29 -10.33
C MET A 338 16.82 -18.47 -9.84
N GLY A 339 16.65 -17.16 -9.61
CA GLY A 339 17.70 -16.32 -9.04
C GLY A 339 18.10 -16.76 -7.62
N ALA A 340 17.10 -17.05 -6.77
CA ALA A 340 17.33 -17.62 -5.44
C ALA A 340 17.99 -19.00 -5.53
N HIS A 341 17.47 -19.85 -6.42
CA HIS A 341 17.99 -21.20 -6.65
C HIS A 341 19.47 -21.19 -7.06
N TYR A 342 19.84 -20.37 -8.07
CA TYR A 342 21.20 -20.25 -8.55
C TYR A 342 22.19 -19.84 -7.45
N VAL A 343 21.85 -18.81 -6.68
CA VAL A 343 22.73 -18.32 -5.61
C VAL A 343 22.93 -19.38 -4.52
N LEU A 344 21.86 -20.08 -4.15
CA LEU A 344 21.88 -21.05 -3.05
C LEU A 344 22.46 -22.41 -3.45
N THR A 345 22.45 -22.75 -4.74
CA THR A 345 23.10 -23.96 -5.29
C THR A 345 24.52 -23.72 -5.80
N SER A 346 25.11 -22.54 -5.55
CA SER A 346 26.49 -22.23 -5.92
C SER A 346 27.53 -23.29 -5.52
N PRO A 347 27.43 -23.98 -4.37
CA PRO A 347 28.36 -25.07 -4.03
C PRO A 347 28.31 -26.27 -4.98
N ILE A 348 27.17 -26.52 -5.64
CA ILE A 348 26.98 -27.64 -6.58
C ILE A 348 27.60 -27.29 -7.93
N HIS A 349 27.17 -26.16 -8.51
CA HIS A 349 27.53 -25.85 -9.88
C HIS A 349 28.87 -25.09 -9.98
N ASN A 350 29.31 -24.40 -8.92
CA ASN A 350 30.56 -23.64 -8.85
C ASN A 350 30.80 -22.76 -10.10
N ASN A 351 29.75 -22.02 -10.50
CA ASN A 351 29.70 -21.19 -11.73
C ASN A 351 29.81 -21.94 -13.08
N ILE A 352 29.70 -23.27 -13.09
CA ILE A 352 29.60 -24.09 -14.31
C ILE A 352 28.12 -24.29 -14.65
N LEU A 353 27.63 -23.59 -15.67
CA LEU A 353 26.20 -23.53 -15.99
C LEU A 353 25.56 -24.89 -16.28
N THR A 354 26.31 -25.82 -16.88
CA THR A 354 25.80 -27.17 -17.21
C THR A 354 25.48 -28.02 -15.98
N ASN A 355 26.01 -27.64 -14.82
CA ASN A 355 25.81 -28.34 -13.55
C ASN A 355 24.66 -27.73 -12.75
N TRP A 356 24.06 -26.65 -13.22
CA TRP A 356 22.93 -26.00 -12.56
C TRP A 356 21.61 -26.65 -13.00
N ASN A 357 20.85 -27.18 -12.02
CA ASN A 357 19.52 -27.74 -12.23
C ASN A 357 18.46 -26.63 -12.43
N TRP A 358 18.56 -25.90 -13.53
CA TRP A 358 17.67 -24.78 -13.82
C TRP A 358 16.24 -25.22 -14.19
N VAL A 359 16.09 -26.45 -14.71
CA VAL A 359 14.79 -26.99 -15.15
C VAL A 359 13.88 -27.19 -13.94
N GLU A 360 14.39 -27.77 -12.85
CA GLU A 360 13.63 -27.97 -11.62
C GLU A 360 13.13 -26.64 -11.05
N ALA A 361 14.03 -25.67 -10.91
CA ALA A 361 13.68 -24.34 -10.43
C ALA A 361 12.67 -23.61 -11.34
N LEU A 362 12.77 -23.78 -12.65
CA LEU A 362 11.81 -23.20 -13.59
C LEU A 362 10.42 -23.84 -13.41
N VAL A 363 10.34 -25.17 -13.35
CA VAL A 363 9.09 -25.92 -13.16
C VAL A 363 8.44 -25.56 -11.83
N ALA A 364 9.21 -25.52 -10.74
CA ALA A 364 8.74 -25.11 -9.42
C ALA A 364 8.22 -23.65 -9.38
N SER A 365 8.70 -22.79 -10.29
CA SER A 365 8.30 -21.39 -10.36
C SER A 365 6.93 -21.15 -11.04
N LEU A 366 6.45 -22.08 -11.88
CA LEU A 366 5.26 -21.85 -12.69
C LEU A 366 3.98 -21.64 -11.88
N PRO A 367 3.67 -22.46 -10.84
CA PRO A 367 2.46 -22.24 -10.05
C PRO A 367 2.48 -20.87 -9.36
N ILE A 368 3.60 -20.50 -8.75
CA ILE A 368 3.69 -19.24 -8.01
C ILE A 368 3.69 -18.02 -8.93
N ALA A 369 4.25 -18.13 -10.14
CA ALA A 369 4.18 -17.10 -11.18
C ALA A 369 2.73 -16.69 -11.47
N ILE A 370 1.89 -17.70 -11.73
CA ILE A 370 0.47 -17.51 -12.05
C ILE A 370 -0.27 -16.97 -10.81
N LEU A 371 -0.01 -17.51 -9.63
CA LEU A 371 -0.69 -17.09 -8.40
C LEU A 371 -0.38 -15.64 -8.00
N VAL A 372 0.86 -15.17 -8.15
CA VAL A 372 1.20 -13.76 -7.90
C VAL A 372 0.56 -12.84 -8.95
N MET A 373 0.58 -13.24 -10.23
CA MET A 373 -0.15 -12.53 -11.28
C MET A 373 -1.62 -12.36 -10.91
N LEU A 374 -2.26 -13.41 -10.37
CA LEU A 374 -3.67 -13.38 -9.97
C LEU A 374 -3.97 -12.47 -8.78
N ILE A 375 -3.01 -12.22 -7.87
CA ILE A 375 -3.16 -11.21 -6.81
C ILE A 375 -3.38 -9.83 -7.44
N VAL A 376 -2.55 -9.46 -8.42
CA VAL A 376 -2.68 -8.16 -9.08
C VAL A 376 -3.89 -8.14 -9.99
N TRP A 377 -4.15 -9.24 -10.71
CA TRP A 377 -5.32 -9.39 -11.58
C TRP A 377 -6.62 -9.07 -10.86
N ILE A 378 -6.87 -9.65 -9.68
CA ILE A 378 -8.12 -9.40 -8.96
C ILE A 378 -8.19 -7.96 -8.39
N ASN A 379 -7.06 -7.34 -8.06
CA ASN A 379 -7.01 -5.94 -7.64
C ASN A 379 -7.44 -4.99 -8.78
N GLN A 380 -7.07 -5.31 -10.03
CA GLN A 380 -7.38 -4.51 -11.20
C GLN A 380 -8.88 -4.43 -11.51
N PHE A 381 -9.74 -5.31 -10.98
CA PHE A 381 -11.20 -5.23 -11.21
C PHE A 381 -11.80 -3.95 -10.64
N GLN A 382 -11.34 -3.56 -9.45
CA GLN A 382 -11.82 -2.34 -8.78
C GLN A 382 -11.24 -1.09 -9.46
N ASP A 383 -10.01 -1.20 -9.99
CA ASP A 383 -9.31 -0.11 -10.65
C ASP A 383 -9.70 0.04 -12.14
N ALA A 384 -10.36 -0.96 -12.75
CA ALA A 384 -10.58 -1.01 -14.19
C ALA A 384 -11.25 0.24 -14.79
N PRO A 385 -12.29 0.85 -14.17
CA PRO A 385 -12.87 2.09 -14.68
C PRO A 385 -11.88 3.27 -14.65
N SER A 386 -11.10 3.43 -13.58
CA SER A 386 -10.09 4.49 -13.46
C SER A 386 -8.90 4.23 -14.39
N ASP A 387 -8.41 3.00 -14.45
CA ASP A 387 -7.30 2.60 -15.31
C ASP A 387 -7.64 2.86 -16.79
N ALA A 388 -8.85 2.50 -17.23
CA ALA A 388 -9.31 2.78 -18.59
C ALA A 388 -9.35 4.28 -18.91
N ALA A 389 -9.78 5.12 -17.95
CA ALA A 389 -9.90 6.56 -18.13
C ALA A 389 -8.55 7.28 -18.36
N VAL A 390 -7.43 6.69 -17.90
CA VAL A 390 -6.07 7.21 -18.11
C VAL A 390 -5.26 6.42 -19.15
N GLY A 391 -5.90 5.50 -19.87
CA GLY A 391 -5.25 4.69 -20.90
C GLY A 391 -4.33 3.59 -20.37
N LYS A 392 -4.52 3.14 -19.11
CA LYS A 392 -3.83 1.99 -18.53
C LYS A 392 -4.58 0.71 -18.94
N ASN A 393 -4.13 0.12 -20.05
CA ASN A 393 -4.79 -1.00 -20.72
C ASN A 393 -4.34 -2.36 -20.15
N THR A 394 -4.64 -2.63 -18.89
CA THR A 394 -4.44 -3.94 -18.24
C THR A 394 -5.21 -5.06 -18.96
N TRP A 395 -4.90 -6.33 -18.70
CA TRP A 395 -5.70 -7.42 -19.30
C TRP A 395 -7.16 -7.39 -18.85
N VAL A 396 -7.44 -6.93 -17.63
CA VAL A 396 -8.81 -6.70 -17.15
C VAL A 396 -9.50 -5.66 -18.03
N VAL A 397 -8.89 -4.50 -18.25
CA VAL A 397 -9.46 -3.44 -19.12
C VAL A 397 -9.61 -3.91 -20.57
N ARG A 398 -8.60 -4.59 -21.13
CA ARG A 398 -8.59 -5.03 -22.54
C ARG A 398 -9.60 -6.13 -22.84
N THR A 399 -9.93 -6.95 -21.85
CA THR A 399 -10.88 -8.06 -22.02
C THR A 399 -12.28 -7.72 -21.53
N ALA A 400 -12.44 -6.61 -20.81
CA ALA A 400 -13.74 -6.09 -20.44
C ALA A 400 -14.54 -5.68 -21.69
N GLU A 401 -15.85 -5.85 -21.62
CA GLU A 401 -16.77 -5.40 -22.66
C GLU A 401 -17.34 -4.03 -22.29
N GLN A 402 -17.40 -3.13 -23.26
CA GLN A 402 -17.98 -1.80 -23.06
C GLN A 402 -19.51 -1.86 -23.22
N GLY A 403 -20.21 -1.12 -22.36
CA GLY A 403 -21.67 -1.01 -22.36
C GLY A 403 -22.11 0.21 -21.55
N GLU A 404 -23.33 0.18 -20.99
CA GLU A 404 -23.76 1.21 -20.02
C GLU A 404 -22.83 1.28 -18.79
N TRP A 405 -22.23 0.15 -18.43
CA TRP A 405 -21.10 0.04 -17.52
C TRP A 405 -20.09 -0.98 -18.06
N MET A 406 -18.90 -0.99 -17.47
CA MET A 406 -17.84 -1.94 -17.82
C MET A 406 -18.21 -3.35 -17.38
N LYS A 407 -18.34 -4.27 -18.34
CA LYS A 407 -18.68 -5.68 -18.13
C LYS A 407 -17.41 -6.50 -17.91
N LEU A 408 -17.35 -7.25 -16.80
CA LEU A 408 -16.14 -7.91 -16.29
C LEU A 408 -16.20 -9.45 -16.31
N GLU A 409 -17.13 -10.03 -17.05
CA GLU A 409 -17.37 -11.47 -17.14
C GLU A 409 -16.19 -12.23 -17.76
N LYS A 410 -15.66 -11.70 -18.87
CA LYS A 410 -14.52 -12.29 -19.57
C LYS A 410 -13.24 -12.26 -18.71
N PRO A 411 -12.83 -11.12 -18.12
CA PRO A 411 -11.68 -11.14 -17.22
C PRO A 411 -11.91 -12.01 -15.97
N MET A 412 -13.14 -12.12 -15.46
CA MET A 412 -13.44 -13.02 -14.34
C MET A 412 -13.30 -14.50 -14.72
N ARG A 413 -13.74 -14.87 -15.92
CA ARG A 413 -13.55 -16.23 -16.45
C ARG A 413 -12.07 -16.56 -16.60
N LEU A 414 -11.27 -15.63 -17.11
CA LEU A 414 -9.82 -15.79 -17.23
C LEU A 414 -9.13 -15.90 -15.87
N TYR A 415 -9.54 -15.09 -14.88
CA TYR A 415 -9.07 -15.22 -13.50
C TYR A 415 -9.27 -16.65 -12.97
N LYS A 416 -10.48 -17.21 -13.14
CA LYS A 416 -10.79 -18.58 -12.71
C LYS A 416 -10.00 -19.63 -13.49
N GLN A 417 -9.85 -19.45 -14.80
CA GLN A 417 -9.08 -20.35 -15.66
C GLN A 417 -7.62 -20.40 -15.23
N PHE A 418 -6.95 -19.25 -15.09
CA PHE A 418 -5.56 -19.17 -14.63
C PHE A 418 -5.39 -19.74 -13.23
N MET A 419 -6.37 -19.55 -12.34
CA MET A 419 -6.35 -20.18 -11.01
C MET A 419 -6.35 -21.71 -11.14
N ILE A 420 -7.19 -22.28 -12.01
CA ILE A 420 -7.19 -23.73 -12.27
C ILE A 420 -5.85 -24.18 -12.87
N GLU A 421 -5.31 -23.43 -13.84
CA GLU A 421 -4.02 -23.72 -14.48
C GLU A 421 -2.86 -23.72 -13.47
N ALA A 422 -2.88 -22.83 -12.46
CA ALA A 422 -1.89 -22.84 -11.39
C ALA A 422 -1.91 -24.14 -10.59
N PHE A 423 -3.10 -24.67 -10.26
CA PHE A 423 -3.23 -25.94 -9.53
C PHE A 423 -2.96 -27.16 -10.43
N ILE A 424 -3.24 -27.08 -11.73
CA ILE A 424 -2.78 -28.07 -12.70
C ILE A 424 -1.25 -28.09 -12.76
N ALA A 425 -0.59 -26.94 -12.71
CA ALA A 425 0.86 -26.86 -12.65
C ALA A 425 1.41 -27.51 -11.36
N VAL A 426 0.80 -27.27 -10.19
CA VAL A 426 1.16 -27.98 -8.95
C VAL A 426 1.00 -29.49 -9.08
N ALA A 427 -0.15 -29.96 -9.60
CA ALA A 427 -0.39 -31.39 -9.79
C ALA A 427 0.61 -31.99 -10.79
N SER A 428 0.99 -31.24 -11.83
CA SER A 428 1.96 -31.67 -12.83
C SER A 428 3.34 -31.88 -12.22
N ILE A 429 3.78 -31.04 -11.26
CA ILE A 429 5.02 -31.25 -10.50
C ILE A 429 5.01 -32.62 -9.80
N GLY A 430 3.91 -32.97 -9.13
CA GLY A 430 3.78 -34.26 -8.44
C GLY A 430 3.63 -35.46 -9.37
N VAL A 431 3.03 -35.27 -10.55
CA VAL A 431 2.92 -36.33 -11.56
C VAL A 431 4.27 -36.58 -12.23
N LEU A 432 5.00 -35.53 -12.61
CA LEU A 432 6.30 -35.63 -13.26
C LEU A 432 7.32 -36.39 -12.42
N SER A 433 7.27 -36.27 -11.09
CA SER A 433 8.20 -36.96 -10.18
C SER A 433 8.07 -38.48 -10.19
N PHE A 434 6.96 -39.04 -10.70
CA PHE A 434 6.81 -40.50 -10.86
C PHE A 434 7.47 -41.04 -12.13
N PHE A 435 7.71 -40.17 -13.12
CA PHE A 435 8.21 -40.56 -14.44
C PHE A 435 9.60 -40.00 -14.75
N THR A 436 10.03 -38.99 -13.99
CA THR A 436 11.26 -38.24 -14.20
C THR A 436 11.89 -37.87 -12.85
N ASN A 437 13.11 -37.36 -12.87
CA ASN A 437 13.77 -36.78 -11.68
C ASN A 437 13.33 -35.32 -11.45
N ILE A 438 12.27 -34.85 -12.12
CA ILE A 438 11.77 -33.48 -12.00
C ILE A 438 10.54 -33.48 -11.10
N GLY A 439 10.51 -32.54 -10.14
CA GLY A 439 9.44 -32.37 -9.17
C GLY A 439 9.54 -33.29 -7.96
N THR A 440 8.51 -33.25 -7.13
CA THR A 440 8.41 -34.04 -5.89
C THR A 440 7.00 -34.60 -5.73
N ALA A 441 6.89 -35.88 -5.33
CA ALA A 441 5.60 -36.51 -5.09
C ALA A 441 4.83 -35.81 -3.94
N TYR A 442 5.54 -35.11 -3.05
CA TYR A 442 4.91 -34.32 -2.00
C TYR A 442 4.20 -33.07 -2.52
N ALA A 443 4.37 -32.67 -3.80
CA ALA A 443 3.71 -31.49 -4.37
C ALA A 443 2.18 -31.55 -4.26
N PHE A 444 1.58 -32.75 -4.18
CA PHE A 444 0.13 -32.89 -3.97
C PHE A 444 -0.35 -32.27 -2.65
N ILE A 445 0.50 -32.08 -1.63
CA ILE A 445 0.10 -31.37 -0.40
C ILE A 445 -0.27 -29.91 -0.69
N ALA A 446 0.37 -29.30 -1.70
CA ALA A 446 0.08 -27.93 -2.15
C ALA A 446 -1.25 -27.81 -2.91
N LEU A 447 -1.99 -28.92 -3.11
CA LEU A 447 -3.38 -28.89 -3.58
C LEU A 447 -4.39 -28.65 -2.45
N ALA A 448 -3.98 -28.72 -1.18
CA ALA A 448 -4.86 -28.49 -0.03
C ALA A 448 -5.68 -27.16 -0.10
N PRO A 449 -5.15 -26.05 -0.64
CA PRO A 449 -5.91 -24.79 -0.76
C PRO A 449 -7.06 -24.81 -1.78
N LEU A 450 -7.31 -25.91 -2.52
CA LEU A 450 -8.44 -26.02 -3.47
C LEU A 450 -9.81 -25.74 -2.82
N ALA A 451 -9.98 -26.05 -1.53
CA ALA A 451 -11.20 -25.70 -0.79
C ALA A 451 -11.40 -24.16 -0.69
N LEU A 452 -10.30 -23.42 -0.52
CA LEU A 452 -10.33 -21.95 -0.54
C LEU A 452 -10.57 -21.41 -1.95
N VAL A 453 -10.02 -22.07 -2.99
CA VAL A 453 -10.31 -21.72 -4.40
C VAL A 453 -11.79 -21.81 -4.70
N TRP A 454 -12.44 -22.92 -4.30
CA TRP A 454 -13.87 -23.09 -4.48
C TRP A 454 -14.68 -21.98 -3.78
N LYS A 455 -14.31 -21.65 -2.54
CA LYS A 455 -14.93 -20.54 -1.80
C LYS A 455 -14.72 -19.19 -2.50
N ALA A 456 -13.51 -18.92 -2.98
CA ALA A 456 -13.17 -17.70 -3.71
C ALA A 456 -13.99 -17.56 -5.00
N PHE A 457 -14.17 -18.65 -5.74
CA PHE A 457 -14.99 -18.66 -6.96
C PHE A 457 -16.46 -18.36 -6.66
N LYS A 458 -17.02 -18.95 -5.60
CA LYS A 458 -18.40 -18.66 -5.17
C LYS A 458 -18.57 -17.17 -4.82
N MET A 459 -17.66 -16.61 -4.04
CA MET A 459 -17.69 -15.18 -3.69
C MET A 459 -17.53 -14.29 -4.92
N ALA A 460 -16.69 -14.68 -5.88
CA ALA A 460 -16.52 -13.97 -7.13
C ALA A 460 -17.78 -14.01 -8.01
N ASP A 461 -18.50 -15.14 -8.05
CA ASP A 461 -19.78 -15.25 -8.77
C ASP A 461 -20.86 -14.39 -8.13
N GLU A 462 -20.97 -14.43 -6.80
CA GLU A 462 -21.90 -13.57 -6.05
C GLU A 462 -21.61 -12.08 -6.30
N TRP A 463 -20.33 -11.70 -6.34
CA TRP A 463 -19.91 -10.35 -6.68
C TRP A 463 -20.27 -9.98 -8.13
N MET A 464 -20.03 -10.86 -9.10
CA MET A 464 -20.37 -10.63 -10.51
C MET A 464 -21.86 -10.41 -10.72
N ILE A 465 -22.72 -11.16 -10.01
CA ILE A 465 -24.18 -10.96 -10.04
C ILE A 465 -24.53 -9.54 -9.59
N LYS A 466 -23.92 -9.07 -8.50
CA LYS A 466 -24.16 -7.71 -7.98
C LYS A 466 -23.61 -6.63 -8.91
N TRP A 467 -22.40 -6.80 -9.43
CA TRP A 467 -21.77 -5.86 -10.37
C TRP A 467 -22.60 -5.65 -11.63
N ASN A 468 -23.23 -6.71 -12.13
CA ASN A 468 -24.05 -6.68 -13.32
C ASN A 468 -25.50 -6.25 -13.07
N SER A 469 -25.89 -5.98 -11.82
CA SER A 469 -27.22 -5.43 -11.56
C SER A 469 -27.31 -3.99 -12.09
N PRO A 470 -28.36 -3.63 -12.85
CA PRO A 470 -28.57 -2.23 -13.27
C PRO A 470 -28.63 -1.28 -12.06
N GLU A 471 -29.20 -1.75 -10.95
CA GLU A 471 -29.40 -1.02 -9.69
C GLU A 471 -28.15 -1.00 -8.80
N ALA A 472 -27.02 -1.54 -9.26
CA ALA A 472 -25.80 -1.65 -8.46
C ALA A 472 -25.26 -0.27 -8.03
N ASP A 473 -25.03 -0.13 -6.72
CA ASP A 473 -24.27 0.98 -6.16
C ASP A 473 -22.78 0.77 -6.48
N ARG A 474 -22.33 1.40 -7.57
CA ARG A 474 -20.96 1.30 -8.09
C ARG A 474 -19.91 1.96 -7.20
N GLN A 475 -20.31 2.63 -6.12
CA GLN A 475 -19.39 3.10 -5.09
C GLN A 475 -19.22 2.08 -3.96
N LYS A 476 -20.17 1.16 -3.76
CA LYS A 476 -20.14 0.13 -2.70
C LYS A 476 -19.69 -1.23 -3.20
N VAL A 477 -20.22 -1.69 -4.33
CA VAL A 477 -19.96 -3.03 -4.87
C VAL A 477 -18.45 -3.34 -5.02
N PRO A 478 -17.58 -2.40 -5.44
CA PRO A 478 -16.15 -2.66 -5.48
C PRO A 478 -15.56 -3.14 -4.14
N TYR A 479 -16.04 -2.67 -2.99
CA TYR A 479 -15.54 -3.06 -1.68
C TYR A 479 -15.94 -4.48 -1.27
N GLU A 480 -17.00 -5.05 -1.86
CA GLU A 480 -17.39 -6.44 -1.61
C GLU A 480 -16.39 -7.43 -2.21
N LEU A 481 -15.63 -7.03 -3.25
CA LEU A 481 -14.61 -7.87 -3.87
C LEU A 481 -13.43 -8.16 -2.93
N LEU A 482 -13.23 -7.35 -1.87
CA LEU A 482 -12.11 -7.50 -0.93
C LEU A 482 -11.98 -8.90 -0.34
N LEU A 483 -13.09 -9.62 -0.16
CA LEU A 483 -13.07 -11.01 0.30
C LEU A 483 -12.42 -11.96 -0.71
N VAL A 484 -12.61 -11.71 -2.00
CA VAL A 484 -11.95 -12.43 -3.10
C VAL A 484 -10.47 -12.05 -3.17
N ASN A 485 -10.10 -10.77 -3.00
CA ASN A 485 -8.70 -10.34 -2.91
C ASN A 485 -7.97 -11.07 -1.75
N VAL A 486 -8.53 -11.05 -0.55
CA VAL A 486 -7.97 -11.74 0.63
C VAL A 486 -7.84 -13.24 0.38
N SER A 487 -8.86 -13.86 -0.20
CA SER A 487 -8.81 -15.29 -0.51
C SER A 487 -7.73 -15.62 -1.53
N THR A 488 -7.56 -14.79 -2.57
CA THR A 488 -6.51 -14.95 -3.59
C THR A 488 -5.12 -14.86 -2.98
N ILE A 489 -4.88 -13.87 -2.12
CA ILE A 489 -3.62 -13.71 -1.38
C ILE A 489 -3.36 -14.93 -0.48
N GLY A 490 -4.39 -15.40 0.23
CA GLY A 490 -4.31 -16.58 1.08
C GLY A 490 -4.00 -17.86 0.31
N ILE A 491 -4.67 -18.08 -0.82
CA ILE A 491 -4.42 -19.21 -1.74
C ILE A 491 -2.98 -19.18 -2.23
N HIS A 492 -2.51 -18.03 -2.73
CA HIS A 492 -1.14 -17.84 -3.18
C HIS A 492 -0.13 -18.22 -2.08
N PHE A 493 -0.27 -17.62 -0.89
CA PHE A 493 0.76 -17.73 0.13
C PHE A 493 0.80 -19.12 0.75
N LEU A 494 -0.38 -19.72 1.00
CA LEU A 494 -0.48 -21.08 1.50
C LEU A 494 0.04 -22.11 0.49
N THR A 495 -0.31 -21.97 -0.80
CA THR A 495 0.20 -22.85 -1.86
C THR A 495 1.71 -22.75 -1.97
N GLY A 496 2.28 -21.53 -1.92
CA GLY A 496 3.72 -21.32 -1.96
C GLY A 496 4.46 -21.94 -0.78
N LEU A 497 3.93 -21.80 0.45
CA LEU A 497 4.51 -22.43 1.65
C LEU A 497 4.44 -23.96 1.60
N LEU A 498 3.31 -24.51 1.15
CA LEU A 498 3.13 -25.95 1.02
C LEU A 498 4.03 -26.53 -0.08
N LEU A 499 4.20 -25.81 -1.20
CA LEU A 499 5.11 -26.23 -2.27
C LEU A 499 6.57 -26.17 -1.81
N ALA A 500 6.98 -25.12 -1.11
CA ALA A 500 8.31 -25.05 -0.50
C ALA A 500 8.53 -26.21 0.50
N THR A 501 7.51 -26.54 1.30
CA THR A 501 7.57 -27.67 2.25
C THR A 501 7.69 -29.00 1.50
N ALA A 502 6.96 -29.18 0.39
CA ALA A 502 7.01 -30.39 -0.42
C ALA A 502 8.41 -30.69 -0.98
N TYR A 503 9.20 -29.66 -1.29
CA TYR A 503 10.59 -29.82 -1.75
C TYR A 503 11.59 -30.13 -0.63
N ILE A 504 11.24 -29.80 0.62
CA ILE A 504 12.09 -30.07 1.79
C ILE A 504 11.94 -31.51 2.29
N LEU A 505 10.73 -32.07 2.19
CA LEU A 505 10.38 -33.45 2.53
C LEU A 505 11.06 -34.43 1.58
#